data_AF-A0A2V6B7F9-F1
#
_entry.id   AF-A0A2V6B7F9-F1
#
_cell.length_a   1.000
_cell.length_b   1.000
_cell.length_c   1.000
_cell.angle_alpha   90.00
_cell.angle_beta   90.00
_cell.angle_gamma   90.00
#
_symmetry.space_group_name_H-M   'P 1'
#
loop_
_entity.id
_entity.type
_entity.pdbx_description
1 polymer ?
#
loop_
_entity_poly.entity_id
_entity_poly.type
_entity_poly.pdbx_seq_one_letter_code
_entity_poly.pdbx_strand_id
1 'polypeptide(L)'
;MTLVDNTSGSFNTACGAQALASNTTGNDNTATGFNALTTNTTGSENTASGRFALVENSAGASNTASGYEALAKNSAGNSNSASGALALGSNSTGNNNTATGSNAL
;
A
#
# COMPACT_ATOMS: atom_id res chain seq x y z
N MET A 1 3.68 16.68 -2.41
CA MET A 1 5.07 16.21 -2.53
C MET A 1 5.34 15.34 -1.32
N THR A 2 5.56 14.04 -1.49
CA THR A 2 5.95 13.15 -0.37
C THR A 2 6.84 12.02 -0.86
N LEU A 3 7.91 11.77 -0.08
CA LEU A 3 8.93 10.70 -0.17
C LEU A 3 9.96 10.95 0.96
N VAL A 4 9.49 11.30 2.15
CA VAL A 4 10.30 12.04 3.14
C VAL A 4 11.47 11.22 3.68
N ASP A 5 11.25 9.95 3.98
CA ASP A 5 12.25 9.07 4.59
C ASP A 5 12.95 8.14 3.59
N ASN A 6 12.80 8.37 2.27
CA ASN A 6 13.35 7.49 1.24
C ASN A 6 14.88 7.57 1.21
N THR A 7 15.53 6.59 1.82
CA THR A 7 16.99 6.54 1.99
C THR A 7 17.67 5.89 0.79
N SER A 8 17.14 4.78 0.26
CA SER A 8 17.73 4.08 -0.89
C SER A 8 16.72 3.52 -1.90
N GLY A 9 15.42 3.68 -1.64
CA GLY A 9 14.38 3.22 -2.56
C GLY A 9 14.38 3.99 -3.87
N SER A 10 14.29 3.28 -4.99
CA SER A 10 14.27 3.83 -6.35
C SER A 10 12.91 3.62 -7.02
N PHE A 11 12.61 4.47 -8.01
CA PHE A 11 11.42 4.36 -8.88
C PHE A 11 10.06 4.42 -8.17
N ASN A 12 10.00 5.07 -7.01
CA ASN A 12 8.75 5.28 -6.29
C ASN A 12 7.99 6.50 -6.83
N THR A 13 6.68 6.38 -7.01
CA THR A 13 5.78 7.49 -7.37
C THR A 13 4.84 7.77 -6.20
N ALA A 14 4.82 9.01 -5.74
CA ALA A 14 3.96 9.45 -4.63
C ALA A 14 3.17 10.72 -4.99
N CYS A 15 1.86 10.57 -5.08
CA CYS A 15 0.94 11.65 -5.41
C CYS A 15 -0.16 11.76 -4.33
N GLY A 16 -0.01 12.73 -3.45
CA GLY A 16 -0.92 12.96 -2.33
C GLY A 16 -0.20 13.59 -1.16
N ALA A 17 -0.92 14.01 -0.13
CA ALA A 17 -0.27 14.34 1.13
C ALA A 17 0.04 13.04 1.88
N GLN A 18 1.25 12.94 2.43
CA GLN A 18 1.76 11.80 3.21
C GLN A 18 1.84 10.45 2.47
N ALA A 19 1.74 10.44 1.14
CA ALA A 19 1.93 9.23 0.35
C ALA A 19 3.40 8.77 0.40
N LEU A 20 3.68 7.51 0.74
CA LEU A 20 5.06 6.97 0.89
C LEU A 20 5.96 7.79 1.83
N ALA A 21 5.40 8.38 2.89
CA ALA A 21 6.18 9.24 3.78
C ALA A 21 7.34 8.48 4.46
N SER A 22 7.12 7.25 4.92
CA SER A 22 8.08 6.45 5.68
C SER A 22 8.79 5.34 4.88
N ASN A 23 8.71 5.36 3.54
CA ASN A 23 9.44 4.43 2.68
C ASN A 23 10.94 4.62 2.88
N THR A 24 11.67 3.58 3.29
CA THR A 24 13.12 3.66 3.50
C THR A 24 13.89 3.02 2.36
N THR A 25 13.70 1.72 2.12
CA THR A 25 14.44 0.96 1.11
C THR A 25 13.58 0.31 0.04
N GLY A 26 12.24 0.41 0.15
CA GLY A 26 11.31 -0.16 -0.83
C GLY A 26 11.42 0.48 -2.20
N ASN A 27 11.39 -0.33 -3.27
CA ASN A 27 11.47 0.11 -4.67
C ASN A 27 10.13 -0.08 -5.39
N ASP A 28 9.96 0.64 -6.51
CA ASP A 28 8.89 0.42 -7.47
C ASP A 28 7.46 0.50 -6.87
N ASN A 29 7.28 1.34 -5.85
CA ASN A 29 5.98 1.57 -5.24
C ASN A 29 5.26 2.76 -5.89
N THR A 30 3.97 2.60 -6.18
CA THR A 30 3.11 3.69 -6.65
C THR A 30 2.03 3.97 -5.61
N ALA A 31 2.02 5.18 -5.05
CA ALA A 31 1.06 5.62 -4.05
C ALA A 31 0.34 6.89 -4.52
N THR A 32 -0.96 6.77 -4.77
CA THR A 32 -1.82 7.89 -5.17
C THR A 32 -2.98 8.03 -4.19
N GLY A 33 -2.99 9.09 -3.40
CA GLY A 33 -4.01 9.36 -2.39
C GLY A 33 -3.46 9.96 -1.11
N PHE A 34 -4.35 10.50 -0.27
CA PHE A 34 -3.99 10.92 1.07
C PHE A 34 -3.59 9.70 1.90
N ASN A 35 -2.37 9.71 2.45
CA ASN A 35 -1.82 8.62 3.25
C ASN A 35 -1.81 7.22 2.57
N ALA A 36 -1.63 7.18 1.26
CA ALA A 36 -1.41 5.92 0.56
C ALA A 36 0.01 5.39 0.84
N LEU A 37 0.16 4.11 1.21
CA LEU A 37 1.47 3.48 1.51
C LEU A 37 2.34 4.23 2.53
N THR A 38 1.75 4.96 3.48
CA THR A 38 2.49 5.88 4.35
C THR A 38 3.54 5.18 5.22
N THR A 39 3.24 4.00 5.75
CA THR A 39 4.16 3.27 6.66
C THR A 39 5.00 2.21 5.96
N ASN A 40 5.00 2.14 4.62
CA ASN A 40 5.84 1.19 3.89
C ASN A 40 7.30 1.45 4.26
N THR A 41 8.06 0.45 4.67
CA THR A 41 9.50 0.63 4.99
C THR A 41 10.36 -0.07 3.96
N THR A 42 10.19 -1.39 3.82
CA THR A 42 10.99 -2.24 2.93
C THR A 42 10.20 -2.88 1.80
N GLY A 43 8.86 -2.84 1.86
CA GLY A 43 7.98 -3.42 0.84
C GLY A 43 8.24 -2.82 -0.55
N SER A 44 8.24 -3.65 -1.58
CA SER A 44 8.48 -3.22 -2.97
C SER A 44 7.34 -3.67 -3.88
N GLU A 45 7.23 -3.03 -5.05
CA GLU A 45 6.24 -3.37 -6.09
C GLU A 45 4.78 -3.22 -5.63
N ASN A 46 4.50 -2.33 -4.65
CA ASN A 46 3.14 -2.10 -4.20
C ASN A 46 2.47 -0.97 -4.99
N THR A 47 1.22 -1.17 -5.39
CA THR A 47 0.37 -0.13 -5.99
C THR A 47 -0.79 0.18 -5.06
N ALA A 48 -0.84 1.40 -4.53
CA ALA A 48 -1.90 1.91 -3.68
C ALA A 48 -2.58 3.13 -4.32
N SER A 49 -3.85 2.99 -4.66
CA SER A 49 -4.67 4.06 -5.24
C SER A 49 -5.91 4.26 -4.40
N GLY A 50 -5.96 5.37 -3.67
CA GLY A 50 -7.07 5.71 -2.77
C GLY A 50 -6.57 6.32 -1.46
N ARG A 51 -7.47 7.01 -0.76
CA ARG A 51 -7.18 7.49 0.59
C ARG A 51 -7.00 6.28 1.52
N PHE A 52 -5.86 6.25 2.22
CA PHE A 52 -5.47 5.17 3.13
C PHE A 52 -5.33 3.77 2.51
N ALA A 53 -5.19 3.65 1.18
CA ALA A 53 -4.87 2.37 0.56
C ALA A 53 -3.47 1.89 1.01
N LEU A 54 -3.36 0.63 1.45
CA LEU A 54 -2.11 0.03 1.97
C LEU A 54 -1.41 0.85 3.07
N VAL A 55 -2.17 1.61 3.88
CA VAL A 55 -1.60 2.59 4.82
C VAL A 55 -0.66 1.98 5.85
N GLU A 56 -0.96 0.77 6.37
CA GLU A 56 -0.14 0.03 7.34
C GLU A 56 0.72 -1.08 6.70
N ASN A 57 1.02 -1.00 5.40
CA ASN A 57 1.98 -1.93 4.79
C ASN A 57 3.38 -1.65 5.33
N SER A 58 4.07 -2.63 5.91
CA SER A 58 5.43 -2.43 6.43
C SER A 58 6.48 -3.10 5.53
N ALA A 59 6.29 -4.38 5.24
CA ALA A 59 7.21 -5.19 4.44
C ALA A 59 6.54 -5.98 3.31
N GLY A 60 5.20 -5.97 3.22
CA GLY A 60 4.47 -6.65 2.16
C GLY A 60 4.89 -6.16 0.77
N ALA A 61 5.01 -7.09 -0.17
CA ALA A 61 5.45 -6.83 -1.54
C ALA A 61 4.41 -7.30 -2.57
N SER A 62 4.46 -6.68 -3.74
CA SER A 62 3.62 -7.02 -4.90
C SER A 62 2.11 -6.96 -4.60
N ASN A 63 1.67 -6.04 -3.72
CA ASN A 63 0.26 -5.84 -3.42
C ASN A 63 -0.37 -4.75 -4.29
N THR A 64 -1.61 -4.96 -4.73
CA THR A 64 -2.41 -3.96 -5.42
C THR A 64 -3.65 -3.62 -4.61
N ALA A 65 -3.81 -2.36 -4.23
CA ALA A 65 -4.95 -1.84 -3.49
C ALA A 65 -5.55 -0.64 -4.21
N SER A 66 -6.81 -0.77 -4.62
CA SER A 66 -7.57 0.27 -5.31
C SER A 66 -8.88 0.53 -4.57
N GLY A 67 -8.99 1.67 -3.90
CA GLY A 67 -10.16 2.06 -3.11
C GLY A 67 -9.81 2.75 -1.79
N TYR A 68 -10.83 3.34 -1.16
CA TYR A 68 -10.70 3.87 0.20
C TYR A 68 -10.39 2.74 1.19
N GLU A 69 -9.27 2.83 1.92
CA GLU A 69 -8.84 1.82 2.90
C GLU A 69 -8.76 0.37 2.36
N ALA A 70 -8.55 0.21 1.04
CA ALA A 70 -8.25 -1.09 0.46
C ALA A 70 -6.91 -1.62 1.01
N LEU A 71 -6.89 -2.86 1.48
CA LEU A 71 -5.71 -3.52 2.06
C LEU A 71 -5.06 -2.76 3.24
N ALA A 72 -5.83 -1.94 3.97
CA ALA A 72 -5.30 -0.96 4.92
C ALA A 72 -4.33 -1.54 5.96
N LYS A 73 -4.56 -2.76 6.47
CA LYS A 73 -3.81 -3.38 7.57
C LYS A 73 -2.79 -4.45 7.17
N ASN A 74 -2.26 -4.40 5.95
CA ASN A 74 -1.37 -5.43 5.41
C ASN A 74 0.08 -5.33 5.87
N SER A 75 0.39 -5.76 7.10
CA SER A 75 1.74 -5.67 7.66
C SER A 75 2.83 -6.37 6.81
N ALA A 76 2.59 -7.64 6.43
CA ALA A 76 3.59 -8.47 5.74
C ALA A 76 3.01 -9.38 4.63
N GLY A 77 1.71 -9.29 4.33
CA GLY A 77 1.10 -10.08 3.28
C GLY A 77 1.63 -9.67 1.90
N ASN A 78 1.82 -10.66 1.02
CA ASN A 78 2.37 -10.50 -0.31
C ASN A 78 1.35 -10.91 -1.37
N SER A 79 1.47 -10.33 -2.56
CA SER A 79 0.71 -10.73 -3.74
C SER A 79 -0.81 -10.68 -3.53
N ASN A 80 -1.32 -9.70 -2.79
CA ASN A 80 -2.76 -9.51 -2.61
C ASN A 80 -3.30 -8.46 -3.60
N SER A 81 -4.53 -8.67 -4.08
CA SER A 81 -5.24 -7.73 -4.93
C SER A 81 -6.58 -7.36 -4.30
N ALA A 82 -6.76 -6.08 -3.95
CA ALA A 82 -8.01 -5.53 -3.46
C ALA A 82 -8.50 -4.41 -4.35
N SER A 83 -9.75 -4.54 -4.80
CA SER A 83 -10.44 -3.52 -5.58
C SER A 83 -11.82 -3.26 -4.97
N GLY A 84 -11.98 -2.10 -4.35
CA GLY A 84 -13.18 -1.71 -3.62
C GLY A 84 -12.84 -1.03 -2.29
N ALA A 85 -13.74 -0.19 -1.80
CA ALA A 85 -13.56 0.43 -0.49
C ALA A 85 -13.58 -0.65 0.61
N LEU A 86 -12.59 -0.64 1.49
CA LEU A 86 -12.40 -1.58 2.61
C LEU A 86 -12.17 -3.05 2.21
N ALA A 87 -11.90 -3.33 0.93
CA ALA A 87 -11.57 -4.69 0.49
C ALA A 87 -10.26 -5.17 1.12
N LEU A 88 -10.24 -6.37 1.72
CA LEU A 88 -9.10 -6.92 2.48
C LEU A 88 -8.59 -6.00 3.59
N GLY A 89 -9.45 -5.14 4.14
CA GLY A 89 -9.06 -4.10 5.08
C GLY A 89 -8.37 -4.61 6.35
N SER A 90 -8.57 -5.87 6.71
CA SER A 90 -7.96 -6.51 7.90
C SER A 90 -6.97 -7.64 7.58
N ASN A 91 -6.52 -7.78 6.33
CA ASN A 91 -5.54 -8.79 5.97
C ASN A 91 -4.15 -8.40 6.50
N SER A 92 -3.66 -9.04 7.56
CA SER A 92 -2.36 -8.69 8.19
C SER A 92 -1.16 -9.42 7.58
N THR A 93 -1.30 -10.72 7.32
CA THR A 93 -0.22 -11.60 6.83
C THR A 93 -0.66 -12.56 5.74
N GLY A 94 -1.93 -12.52 5.32
CA GLY A 94 -2.42 -13.40 4.27
C GLY A 94 -1.77 -13.05 2.93
N ASN A 95 -1.43 -14.08 2.17
CA ASN A 95 -0.81 -13.95 0.86
C ASN A 95 -1.77 -14.44 -0.22
N ASN A 96 -1.61 -13.94 -1.44
CA ASN A 96 -2.33 -14.42 -2.63
C ASN A 96 -3.86 -14.32 -2.54
N ASN A 97 -4.38 -13.32 -1.83
CA ASN A 97 -5.82 -13.08 -1.77
C ASN A 97 -6.27 -12.15 -2.91
N THR A 98 -7.47 -12.38 -3.42
CA THR A 98 -8.14 -11.46 -4.34
C THR A 98 -9.50 -11.10 -3.76
N ALA A 99 -9.74 -9.81 -3.54
CA ALA A 99 -11.03 -9.29 -3.09
C ALA A 99 -11.51 -8.18 -4.02
N THR A 100 -12.74 -8.34 -4.51
CA THR A 100 -13.39 -7.40 -5.41
C THR A 100 -14.76 -7.03 -4.85
N GLY A 101 -15.02 -5.73 -4.73
CA GLY A 101 -16.22 -5.18 -4.12
C GLY A 101 -15.93 -4.47 -2.79
N SER A 102 -16.89 -3.65 -2.34
CA SER A 102 -16.75 -2.94 -1.08
C SER A 102 -16.92 -3.90 0.10
N ASN A 103 -16.04 -3.79 1.10
CA ASN A 103 -15.96 -4.68 2.27
C ASN A 103 -15.75 -6.16 1.91
N ALA A 104 -15.21 -6.44 0.73
CA ALA A 104 -14.91 -7.81 0.31
C ALA A 104 -13.70 -8.35 1.08
N LEU A 105 -13.90 -9.52 1.71
CA LEU A 105 -12.94 -10.32 2.48
C LEU A 105 -12.31 -9.61 3.70
#